data_AF-A0A1V4Q9L4-F1
#
_entry.id   AF-A0A1V4Q9L4-F1
#
_cell.length_a   1.000
_cell.length_b   1.000
_cell.length_c   1.000
_cell.angle_alpha   90.00
_cell.angle_beta   90.00
_cell.angle_gamma   90.00
#
_symmetry.space_group_name_H-M   'P 1'
#
loop_
_entity.id
_entity.type
_entity.pdbx_description
1 polymer ?
#
loop_
_entity_poly.entity_id
_entity_poly.type
_entity_poly.pdbx_seq_one_letter_code
_entity_poly.pdbx_strand_id
1 'polypeptide(L)' 'VEAFPAPAGSAGRGIGPQPETLVPVYRTAALTRDQVKAVNRVAGEITTADLATLAGKVRAGAHPADLAADWLNEHQI' A
#
# COMPACT_ATOMS: atom_id res chain seq x y z
N VAL A 1 33.01 32.84 10.05
CA VAL A 1 31.82 32.32 9.34
C VAL A 1 32.33 31.23 8.41
N GLU A 2 32.24 29.96 8.82
CA GLU A 2 32.65 28.84 7.96
C GLU A 2 31.52 28.51 6.99
N ALA A 3 31.86 28.41 5.71
CA ALA A 3 30.95 28.00 4.66
C ALA A 3 30.66 26.50 4.79
N PHE A 4 29.39 26.13 4.89
CA PHE A 4 28.96 24.74 4.78
C PHE A 4 29.27 24.22 3.37
N PRO A 5 29.94 23.06 3.21
CA PRO A 5 30.13 22.47 1.89
C PRO A 5 28.78 22.06 1.30
N ALA A 6 28.61 22.28 -0.01
CA ALA A 6 27.44 21.87 -0.76
C ALA A 6 27.24 20.34 -0.64
N PRO A 7 26.00 19.84 -0.50
CA PRO A 7 25.76 18.41 -0.50
C PRO A 7 26.20 17.82 -1.84
N ALA A 8 27.12 16.84 -1.77
CA ALA A 8 27.48 16.04 -2.92
C ALA A 8 26.21 15.42 -3.52
N GLY A 9 26.03 15.59 -4.83
CA GLY A 9 24.88 15.07 -5.56
C GLY A 9 24.63 13.61 -5.22
N SER A 10 23.39 13.29 -4.85
CA SER A 10 22.96 11.95 -4.45
C SER A 10 23.36 10.95 -5.53
N ALA A 11 24.40 10.18 -5.23
CA ALA A 11 24.87 9.09 -6.07
C ALA A 11 23.76 8.04 -6.19
N GLY A 12 23.41 7.71 -7.43
CA GLY A 12 22.64 6.53 -7.79
C GLY A 12 21.13 6.67 -7.60
N ARG A 13 20.40 6.93 -8.69
CA ARG A 13 19.04 6.41 -8.82
C ARG A 13 19.19 4.88 -8.78
N GLY A 14 18.94 4.29 -7.61
CA GLY A 14 19.29 2.90 -7.32
C GLY A 14 18.80 1.97 -8.42
N ILE A 15 19.73 1.26 -9.05
CA ILE A 15 19.41 0.16 -9.96
C ILE A 15 19.13 -1.04 -9.05
N GLY A 16 17.88 -1.12 -8.59
CA GLY A 16 17.35 -2.14 -7.68
C GLY A 16 15.86 -1.90 -7.43
N PRO A 17 15.11 -2.91 -6.95
CA PRO A 17 13.69 -2.74 -6.63
C PRO A 17 13.52 -1.57 -5.66
N GLN A 18 12.73 -0.58 -6.05
CA GLN A 18 12.36 0.50 -5.14
C GLN A 18 11.27 -0.02 -4.20
N PRO A 19 11.29 0.35 -2.91
CA PRO A 19 10.17 0.04 -2.03
C PRO A 19 8.92 0.74 -2.59
N GLU A 20 7.92 -0.06 -2.95
CA GLU A 20 6.62 0.43 -3.38
C GLU A 20 5.68 0.46 -2.18
N THR A 21 4.93 1.56 -2.02
CA THR A 21 3.93 1.71 -0.96
C THR A 21 2.56 1.87 -1.59
N LEU A 22 1.58 1.12 -1.07
CA LEU A 22 0.19 1.24 -1.50
C LEU A 22 -0.42 2.51 -0.90
N VAL A 23 -0.81 3.43 -1.76
CA VAL A 23 -1.50 4.67 -1.37
C VAL A 23 -2.89 4.68 -2.02
N PRO A 24 -3.97 4.61 -1.22
CA PRO A 24 -5.32 4.71 -1.75
C PRO A 24 -5.55 6.10 -2.36
N VAL A 25 -6.08 6.12 -3.58
CA VAL A 25 -6.47 7.36 -4.27
C VAL A 25 -7.97 7.34 -4.52
N TYR A 26 -8.67 8.35 -4.02
CA TYR A 26 -10.11 8.51 -4.18
C TYR A 26 -10.45 9.98 -4.41
N ARG A 27 -11.63 10.23 -5.01
CA ARG A 27 -12.14 11.61 -5.17
C ARG A 27 -12.65 12.13 -3.84
N THR A 28 -12.39 13.41 -3.55
CA THR A 28 -12.72 14.05 -2.26
C THR A 28 -14.19 13.90 -1.82
N ALA A 29 -15.14 13.85 -2.76
CA ALA A 29 -16.57 13.72 -2.47
C ALA A 29 -17.13 12.29 -2.68
N ALA A 30 -16.27 11.30 -2.97
CA ALA A 30 -16.72 9.92 -3.23
C ALA A 30 -16.89 9.09 -1.96
N LEU A 31 -16.18 9.44 -0.88
CA LEU A 31 -16.18 8.70 0.37
C LEU A 31 -16.46 9.63 1.55
N THR A 32 -17.20 9.14 2.53
CA THR A 32 -17.34 9.80 3.83
C THR A 32 -16.04 9.73 4.62
N ARG A 33 -15.91 10.54 5.68
CA ARG A 33 -14.73 10.49 6.57
C ARG A 33 -14.49 9.10 7.16
N ASP A 34 -15.55 8.38 7.50
CA ASP A 34 -15.42 7.05 8.10
C ASP A 34 -15.00 6.00 7.07
N GLN A 35 -15.50 6.09 5.83
CA GLN A 35 -15.04 5.26 4.73
C GLN A 35 -13.57 5.51 4.38
N VAL A 36 -13.12 6.77 4.40
CA VAL A 36 -11.70 7.11 4.23
C VAL A 36 -10.84 6.47 5.30
N LYS A 37 -11.26 6.53 6.57
CA LYS A 37 -10.53 5.87 7.67
C LYS A 37 -10.46 4.36 7.48
N ALA A 38 -11.56 3.73 7.07
CA ALA A 38 -11.59 2.29 6.81
C ALA A 38 -10.59 1.89 5.71
N VAL A 39 -10.59 2.61 4.57
CA VAL A 39 -9.65 2.35 3.47
C VAL A 39 -8.19 2.58 3.90
N ASN A 40 -7.92 3.61 4.69
CA ASN A 40 -6.57 3.87 5.21
C ASN A 40 -6.13 2.79 6.22
N ARG A 41 -7.06 2.21 7.00
CA ARG A 41 -6.77 1.09 7.90
C ARG A 41 -6.34 -0.14 7.11
N VAL A 42 -7.07 -0.49 6.05
CA VAL A 42 -6.68 -1.57 5.14
C VAL A 42 -5.28 -1.35 4.57
N ALA A 43 -4.99 -0.15 4.06
CA ALA A 43 -3.68 0.17 3.49
C ALA A 43 -2.54 0.11 4.52
N GLY A 44 -2.82 0.38 5.80
CA GLY A 44 -1.84 0.29 6.89
C GLY A 44 -1.64 -1.12 7.43
N GLU A 45 -2.65 -1.99 7.35
CA GLU A 45 -2.58 -3.36 7.86
C GLU A 45 -2.14 -4.38 6.82
N ILE A 46 -2.47 -4.19 5.54
CA ILE A 46 -2.12 -5.14 4.49
C ILE A 46 -0.60 -5.21 4.31
N THR A 47 -0.05 -6.41 4.47
CA THR A 47 1.39 -6.63 4.29
C THR A 47 1.71 -7.08 2.87
N THR A 48 3.00 -7.00 2.50
CA THR A 48 3.48 -7.56 1.23
C THR A 48 3.19 -9.07 1.11
N ALA A 49 3.24 -9.80 2.24
CA ALA A 49 2.95 -11.23 2.27
C ALA A 49 1.46 -11.52 2.02
N ASP A 50 0.57 -10.72 2.61
CA ASP A 50 -0.87 -10.82 2.39
C ASP A 50 -1.20 -10.55 0.93
N LEU A 51 -0.67 -9.45 0.38
CA LEU A 51 -0.89 -9.08 -1.02
C LEU A 51 -0.37 -10.15 -1.99
N ALA A 52 0.81 -10.71 -1.73
CA ALA A 52 1.36 -11.81 -2.53
C ALA A 52 0.47 -13.06 -2.49
N THR A 53 -0.05 -13.39 -1.31
CA THR A 53 -0.97 -14.52 -1.10
C THR A 53 -2.30 -14.31 -1.82
N LEU A 54 -2.95 -13.16 -1.63
CA LEU A 54 -4.21 -12.82 -2.28
C LEU A 54 -4.06 -12.81 -3.80
N ALA A 55 -3.00 -12.17 -4.31
CA ALA A 55 -2.72 -12.15 -5.74
C ALA A 55 -2.41 -13.55 -6.30
N GLY A 56 -1.79 -14.44 -5.51
CA GLY A 56 -1.60 -15.85 -5.85
C GLY A 56 -2.93 -16.59 -6.02
N LYS A 57 -3.85 -16.43 -5.06
CA LYS A 57 -5.18 -17.03 -5.10
C LYS A 57 -6.02 -16.53 -6.30
N VAL A 58 -5.95 -15.23 -6.61
CA VAL A 58 -6.63 -14.67 -7.80
C VAL A 58 -6.09 -15.30 -9.09
N ARG A 59 -4.76 -15.45 -9.22
CA ARG A 59 -4.15 -16.12 -10.39
C ARG A 59 -4.57 -17.59 -10.50
N ALA A 60 -4.86 -18.24 -9.38
CA ALA A 60 -5.39 -19.60 -9.34
C ALA A 60 -6.91 -19.69 -9.62
N GLY A 61 -7.59 -18.55 -9.85
CA GLY A 61 -9.00 -18.49 -10.24
C GLY A 61 -9.98 -18.13 -9.12
N ALA A 62 -9.49 -17.82 -7.91
CA ALA A 62 -10.37 -17.36 -6.84
C ALA A 62 -10.93 -15.95 -7.12
N HIS A 63 -12.16 -15.69 -6.68
CA HIS A 63 -12.83 -14.42 -6.90
C HIS A 63 -12.26 -13.33 -5.97
N PRO A 64 -11.79 -12.17 -6.50
CA PRO A 64 -11.14 -11.15 -5.69
C PRO A 64 -11.99 -10.58 -4.56
N ALA A 65 -13.30 -10.44 -4.76
CA ALA A 65 -14.18 -9.88 -3.74
C ALA A 65 -14.31 -10.80 -2.52
N ASP A 66 -14.34 -12.11 -2.74
CA ASP A 66 -14.50 -13.11 -1.69
C ASP A 66 -13.22 -13.15 -0.85
N LEU A 67 -12.06 -13.12 -1.51
CA LEU A 67 -10.77 -13.02 -0.85
C LEU A 67 -10.61 -11.74 -0.03
N ALA A 68 -11.10 -10.61 -0.55
CA ALA A 68 -11.08 -9.34 0.18
C ALA A 68 -11.99 -9.40 1.42
N ALA A 69 -13.19 -9.98 1.30
CA ALA A 69 -14.10 -10.16 2.42
C ALA A 69 -13.50 -11.07 3.50
N ASP A 70 -12.90 -12.20 3.10
CA ASP A 70 -12.23 -13.12 4.01
C ASP A 70 -11.08 -12.43 4.77
N TRP A 71 -10.24 -11.66 4.06
CA TRP A 71 -9.14 -10.92 4.67
C TRP A 71 -9.64 -9.86 5.65
N LEU A 72 -10.67 -9.09 5.30
CA LEU A 72 -11.28 -8.11 6.21
C LEU A 72 -11.83 -8.77 7.48
N ASN A 73 -12.48 -9.92 7.35
CA ASN A 73 -13.00 -10.69 8.48
C ASN A 73 -11.87 -11.20 9.39
N GLU A 74 -10.79 -11.75 8.82
CA GLU A 74 -9.62 -12.23 9.56
C GLU A 74 -8.94 -11.10 10.35
N HIS A 75 -8.91 -9.89 9.79
CA HIS A 75 -8.32 -8.70 10.40
C HIS A 75 -9.29 -7.86 11.25
N GLN A 76 -10.57 -8.27 11.34
CA GLN A 76 -11.61 -7.55 12.09
C GLN A 76 -11.73 -6.07 11.66
N ILE A 77 -11.83 -5.86 10.33
CA ILE A 77 -12.03 -4.55 9.68
C ILE A 77 -13.43 -4.46 9.09
#